data_AF-A0A812IM17-F1
#
_entry.id   AF-A0A812IM17-F1
#
_cell.length_a   1.000
_cell.length_b   1.000
_cell.length_c   1.000
_cell.angle_alpha   90.00
_cell.angle_beta   90.00
_cell.angle_gamma   90.00
#
_symmetry.space_group_name_H-M   'P 1'
#
loop_
_entity.id
_entity.type
_entity.pdbx_description
1 polymer ?
#
loop_
_entity_poly.entity_id
_entity_poly.type
_entity_poly.pdbx_seq_one_letter_code
_entity_poly.pdbx_strand_id
1 'polypeptide(L)'
;MPWQVLLALMAVCYVWGWDDVAGSLALCWGGLARVGEVLAAKRRNLVVPADVGLEALPGPKQVFLSVLEPKTRFKAARHQCLKIDQPQLVEAIIFAFGRLGPEASLWPRSGSALRLRFKKLLAAVGLPIGAVEGVRDFDLASLRAGGATWLMNVTESPDLVRRRGRWITNKVMEIYVQEVSAMMYLPRLEQGQRENLFAWTNSFQSALEFAQWSSSLHLSPSLRHVLLQHGVCNA
;
A
#
# COMPACT_ATOMS: atom_id res chain seq x y z
N MET A 1 6.29 -9.65 3.95
CA MET A 1 6.26 -9.34 2.50
C MET A 1 7.31 -8.27 2.18
N PRO A 2 8.26 -8.54 1.27
CA PRO A 2 9.27 -7.56 0.84
C PRO A 2 8.68 -6.31 0.19
N TRP A 3 9.39 -5.18 0.25
CA TRP A 3 8.93 -3.92 -0.34
C TRP A 3 8.90 -3.96 -1.87
N GLN A 4 9.75 -4.78 -2.50
CA GLN A 4 9.76 -5.01 -3.94
C GLN A 4 8.40 -5.57 -4.41
N VAL A 5 7.84 -6.51 -3.64
CA VAL A 5 6.51 -7.04 -3.90
C VAL A 5 5.45 -5.94 -3.82
N LEU A 6 5.50 -5.07 -2.80
CA LEU A 6 4.56 -3.95 -2.71
C LEU A 6 4.60 -3.06 -3.97
N LEU A 7 5.79 -2.59 -4.37
CA LEU A 7 5.93 -1.69 -5.50
C LEU A 7 5.50 -2.35 -6.81
N ALA A 8 5.85 -3.61 -7.03
CA ALA A 8 5.39 -4.37 -8.18
C ALA A 8 3.85 -4.46 -8.24
N LEU A 9 3.20 -4.76 -7.11
CA LEU A 9 1.72 -4.81 -7.06
C LEU A 9 1.09 -3.44 -7.33
N MET A 10 1.69 -2.36 -6.82
CA MET A 10 1.21 -0.99 -7.07
C MET A 10 1.43 -0.56 -8.53
N ALA A 11 2.55 -0.94 -9.15
CA ALA A 11 2.79 -0.69 -10.57
C ALA A 11 1.70 -1.34 -11.44
N VAL A 12 1.36 -2.61 -11.18
CA VAL A 12 0.26 -3.31 -11.85
C VAL A 12 -1.09 -2.62 -11.59
N CYS A 13 -1.33 -2.13 -10.36
CA CYS A 13 -2.55 -1.38 -10.07
C CYS A 13 -2.70 -0.15 -10.98
N TYR A 14 -1.63 0.62 -11.18
CA TYR A 14 -1.69 1.82 -12.03
C TYR A 14 -1.98 1.49 -13.49
N VAL A 15 -1.34 0.43 -14.01
CA VAL A 15 -1.59 -0.09 -15.37
C VAL A 15 -3.03 -0.56 -15.54
N TRP A 16 -3.61 -1.21 -14.53
CA TRP A 16 -5.00 -1.71 -14.55
C TRP A 16 -6.04 -0.65 -14.17
N GLY A 17 -5.62 0.57 -13.83
CA GLY A 17 -6.53 1.63 -13.39
C GLY A 17 -7.13 1.40 -11.99
N TRP A 18 -6.45 0.64 -11.13
CA TRP A 18 -6.86 0.30 -9.77
C TRP A 18 -6.19 1.22 -8.74
N ASP A 19 -6.31 2.53 -8.93
CA ASP A 19 -5.65 3.56 -8.10
C ASP A 19 -6.03 3.44 -6.62
N ASP A 20 -7.31 3.16 -6.35
CA ASP A 20 -7.83 2.94 -4.99
C ASP A 20 -7.27 1.68 -4.31
N VAL A 21 -6.94 0.64 -5.09
CA VAL A 21 -6.22 -0.53 -4.59
C VAL A 21 -4.79 -0.13 -4.24
N ALA A 22 -4.08 0.56 -5.14
CA ALA A 22 -2.71 1.03 -4.89
C ALA A 22 -2.63 1.86 -3.59
N GLY A 23 -3.51 2.85 -3.44
CA GLY A 23 -3.62 3.66 -2.21
C GLY A 23 -3.95 2.82 -0.97
N SER A 24 -4.83 1.82 -1.09
CA SER A 24 -5.15 0.91 0.01
C SER A 24 -3.96 0.04 0.43
N LEU A 25 -3.17 -0.45 -0.52
CA LEU A 25 -1.95 -1.21 -0.25
C LEU A 25 -0.89 -0.33 0.44
N ALA A 26 -0.73 0.90 -0.04
CA ALA A 26 0.18 1.90 0.55
C ALA A 26 -0.20 2.21 2.01
N LEU A 27 -1.49 2.38 2.32
CA LEU A 27 -1.96 2.59 3.69
C LEU A 27 -1.70 1.37 4.59
N CYS A 28 -1.97 0.16 4.09
CA CYS A 28 -1.75 -1.08 4.85
C CYS A 28 -0.27 -1.32 5.15
N TRP A 29 0.60 -1.08 4.17
CA TRP A 29 2.03 -1.35 4.31
C TRP A 29 2.77 -0.19 4.98
N GLY A 30 2.63 1.05 4.49
CA GLY A 30 3.36 2.22 5.03
C GLY A 30 2.81 2.71 6.37
N GLY A 31 1.49 2.66 6.55
CA GLY A 31 0.84 3.03 7.81
C GLY A 31 0.82 1.90 8.83
N LEU A 32 1.23 0.70 8.43
CA LEU A 32 0.99 -0.54 9.18
C LEU A 32 -0.51 -0.72 9.46
N ALA A 33 -1.40 -0.35 8.55
CA ALA A 33 -2.84 -0.48 8.79
C ALA A 33 -3.30 -1.95 8.80
N ARG A 34 -4.28 -2.26 9.65
CA ARG A 34 -5.09 -3.46 9.41
C ARG A 34 -6.01 -3.17 8.22
N VAL A 35 -6.22 -4.15 7.36
CA VAL A 35 -7.11 -4.00 6.19
C VAL A 35 -8.50 -3.48 6.59
N GLY A 36 -9.06 -3.95 7.72
CA GLY A 36 -10.35 -3.48 8.21
C GLY A 36 -10.40 -1.99 8.55
N GLU A 37 -9.27 -1.40 8.97
CA GLU A 37 -9.17 0.04 9.24
C GLU A 37 -9.27 0.85 7.94
N VAL A 38 -8.68 0.35 6.85
CA VAL A 38 -8.76 0.97 5.51
C VAL A 38 -10.16 0.79 4.92
N LEU A 39 -10.76 -0.39 5.06
CA LEU A 39 -12.12 -0.67 4.56
C LEU A 39 -13.19 0.20 5.23
N ALA A 40 -13.00 0.55 6.50
CA ALA A 40 -13.94 1.39 7.25
C ALA A 40 -13.67 2.91 7.06
N ALA A 41 -12.54 3.29 6.46
CA ALA A 41 -12.12 4.67 6.35
C ALA A 41 -12.85 5.44 5.24
N LYS A 42 -13.13 6.70 5.54
CA LYS A 42 -13.57 7.71 4.57
C LYS A 42 -12.47 8.74 4.34
N ARG A 43 -12.60 9.53 3.26
CA ARG A 43 -11.66 10.61 2.96
C ARG A 43 -11.47 11.60 4.10
N ARG A 44 -12.54 11.97 4.84
CA ARG A 44 -12.45 12.82 6.03
C ARG A 44 -11.55 12.28 7.15
N ASN A 45 -11.27 10.97 7.15
CA ASN A 45 -10.38 10.35 8.12
C ASN A 45 -8.92 10.43 7.69
N LEU A 46 -8.66 10.71 6.41
CA LEU A 46 -7.34 10.85 5.81
C LEU A 46 -6.98 12.33 5.77
N VAL A 47 -5.82 12.69 6.30
CA VAL A 47 -5.25 14.03 6.20
C VAL A 47 -4.05 13.95 5.27
N VAL A 48 -4.15 14.62 4.12
CA VAL A 48 -3.06 14.77 3.15
C VAL A 48 -2.44 16.17 3.25
N PRO A 49 -1.22 16.40 2.70
CA PRO A 49 -0.56 17.71 2.79
C PRO A 49 -1.41 18.90 2.29
N ALA A 50 -2.23 18.69 1.26
CA ALA A 50 -3.14 19.71 0.74
C ALA A 50 -4.20 20.17 1.77
N ASP A 51 -4.63 19.29 2.68
CA ASP A 51 -5.65 19.60 3.69
C ASP A 51 -5.14 20.58 4.76
N VAL A 52 -3.82 20.71 4.90
CA VAL A 52 -3.15 21.52 5.93
C VAL A 52 -2.26 22.61 5.33
N GLY A 53 -2.40 22.90 4.03
CA GLY A 53 -1.63 23.95 3.34
C GLY A 53 -0.14 23.64 3.15
N LEU A 54 0.26 22.37 3.23
CA LEU A 54 1.66 21.92 3.10
C LEU A 54 2.00 21.39 1.70
N GLU A 55 1.10 21.49 0.73
CA GLU A 55 1.30 20.90 -0.61
C GLU A 55 2.48 21.51 -1.38
N ALA A 56 2.61 22.83 -1.33
CA ALA A 56 3.64 23.61 -2.04
C ALA A 56 4.92 23.82 -1.21
N LEU A 57 4.95 23.39 0.06
CA LEU A 57 6.12 23.58 0.91
C LEU A 57 7.20 22.52 0.64
N PRO A 58 8.49 22.89 0.68
CA PRO A 58 9.58 21.95 0.60
C PRO A 58 9.65 21.09 1.88
N GLY A 59 10.08 19.84 1.74
CA GLY A 59 10.32 18.94 2.86
C GLY A 59 9.54 17.62 2.79
N PRO A 60 9.72 16.74 3.80
CA PRO A 60 9.10 15.43 3.81
C PRO A 60 7.58 15.55 4.01
N LYS A 61 6.84 15.13 2.98
CA LYS A 61 5.38 15.07 3.03
C LYS A 61 4.93 13.87 3.87
N GLN A 62 3.82 14.04 4.57
CA GLN A 62 3.27 13.00 5.44
C GLN A 62 1.76 12.92 5.23
N VAL A 63 1.23 11.71 5.41
CA VAL A 63 -0.20 11.45 5.41
C VAL A 63 -0.58 10.79 6.72
N PHE A 64 -1.73 11.19 7.25
CA PHE A 64 -2.28 10.66 8.48
C PHE A 64 -3.65 10.02 8.22
N LEU A 65 -3.91 8.86 8.81
CA LEU A 65 -5.23 8.24 8.79
C LEU A 65 -5.73 8.04 10.21
N SER A 66 -6.85 8.66 10.57
CA SER A 66 -7.53 8.44 11.84
C SER A 66 -8.25 7.09 11.80
N VAL A 67 -7.95 6.23 12.77
CA VAL A 67 -8.62 4.93 12.91
C VAL A 67 -9.94 5.12 13.64
N LEU A 68 -11.04 4.70 13.00
CA LEU A 68 -12.37 4.68 13.60
C LEU A 68 -12.51 3.42 14.47
N GLU A 69 -12.60 3.58 15.79
CA GLU A 69 -13.04 2.48 16.66
C GLU A 69 -14.58 2.33 16.60
N PRO A 70 -15.14 1.11 16.74
CA PRO A 70 -16.59 0.89 16.71
C PRO A 70 -17.33 1.72 17.77
N LYS A 71 -18.56 2.16 17.46
CA LYS A 71 -19.42 3.08 18.23
C LYS A 71 -19.83 2.63 19.66
N THR A 72 -19.18 1.66 20.29
CA THR A 72 -19.52 1.15 21.64
C THR A 72 -18.40 1.34 22.67
N ARG A 73 -17.79 2.53 22.75
CA ARG A 73 -16.65 2.79 23.67
C ARG A 73 -16.75 4.08 24.48
N PHE A 74 -17.86 4.26 25.18
CA PHE A 74 -18.18 5.40 26.05
C PHE A 74 -17.21 5.73 27.22
N LYS A 75 -15.89 5.52 27.13
CA LYS A 75 -14.98 5.79 28.27
C LYS A 75 -13.61 6.43 28.01
N ALA A 76 -13.14 6.63 26.78
CA ALA A 76 -11.95 7.47 26.56
C ALA A 76 -11.72 7.75 25.07
N ALA A 77 -11.37 8.99 24.75
CA ALA A 77 -10.77 9.34 23.47
C ALA A 77 -9.37 8.68 23.38
N ARG A 78 -9.28 7.57 22.65
CA ARG A 78 -8.00 7.07 22.14
C ARG A 78 -8.05 7.12 20.62
N HIS A 79 -7.92 8.33 20.07
CA HIS A 79 -7.76 8.53 18.63
C HIS A 79 -6.42 7.92 18.22
N GLN A 80 -6.47 6.71 17.68
CA GLN A 80 -5.31 6.09 17.07
C GLN A 80 -5.14 6.65 15.66
N CYS A 81 -3.91 7.01 15.32
CA CYS A 81 -3.56 7.56 14.02
C CYS A 81 -2.46 6.72 13.37
N LEU A 82 -2.60 6.45 12.08
CA LEU A 82 -1.54 5.92 11.24
C LEU A 82 -0.76 7.09 10.65
N LYS A 83 0.57 7.00 10.62
CA LYS A 83 1.43 7.98 9.96
C LYS A 83 2.18 7.29 8.82
N ILE A 84 2.12 7.88 7.63
CA ILE A 84 2.85 7.46 6.44
C ILE A 84 3.76 8.61 6.01
N ASP A 85 5.03 8.32 5.80
CA ASP A 85 6.08 9.32 5.48
C ASP A 85 7.11 8.83 4.47
N GLN A 86 6.87 7.67 3.85
CA GLN A 86 7.62 7.18 2.69
C GLN A 86 7.14 7.97 1.47
N PRO A 87 8.00 8.75 0.78
CA PRO A 87 7.58 9.67 -0.28
C PRO A 87 6.73 9.01 -1.37
N GLN A 88 7.15 7.84 -1.85
CA GLN A 88 6.45 7.09 -2.90
C GLN A 88 5.04 6.64 -2.46
N LEU A 89 4.88 6.25 -1.20
CA LEU A 89 3.59 5.82 -0.66
C LEU A 89 2.68 7.01 -0.36
N VAL A 90 3.26 8.12 0.11
CA VAL A 90 2.54 9.38 0.30
C VAL A 90 1.96 9.87 -1.02
N GLU A 91 2.76 9.87 -2.08
CA GLU A 91 2.32 10.26 -3.42
C GLU A 91 1.20 9.35 -3.95
N ALA A 92 1.38 8.03 -3.80
CA ALA A 92 0.35 7.05 -4.16
C ALA A 92 -1.00 7.29 -3.44
N ILE A 93 -0.95 7.62 -2.15
CA ILE A 93 -2.15 7.88 -1.34
C ILE A 93 -2.82 9.18 -1.77
N ILE A 94 -2.05 10.24 -2.01
CA ILE A 94 -2.57 11.53 -2.49
C ILE A 94 -3.23 11.34 -3.86
N PHE A 95 -2.57 10.63 -4.77
CA PHE A 95 -3.12 10.36 -6.09
C PHE A 95 -4.44 9.56 -6.03
N ALA A 96 -4.49 8.52 -5.21
CA ALA A 96 -5.67 7.66 -5.10
C ALA A 96 -6.87 8.35 -4.41
N PHE A 97 -6.63 9.13 -3.36
CA PHE A 97 -7.69 9.58 -2.46
C PHE A 97 -7.78 11.10 -2.29
N GLY A 98 -6.77 11.87 -2.67
CA GLY A 98 -6.70 13.31 -2.41
C GLY A 98 -7.90 14.09 -2.95
N ARG A 99 -8.39 13.71 -4.13
CA ARG A 99 -9.53 14.35 -4.83
C ARG A 99 -10.91 13.84 -4.40
N LEU A 100 -10.99 12.86 -3.50
CA LEU A 100 -12.27 12.35 -3.02
C LEU A 100 -13.00 13.41 -2.19
N GLY A 101 -14.34 13.40 -2.22
CA GLY A 101 -15.15 14.19 -1.30
C GLY A 101 -15.05 13.65 0.13
N PRO A 102 -15.25 14.46 1.19
CA PRO A 102 -15.02 14.07 2.58
C PRO A 102 -15.75 12.79 3.03
N GLU A 103 -16.96 12.58 2.53
CA GLU A 103 -17.81 11.43 2.89
C GLU A 103 -17.55 10.16 2.05
N ALA A 104 -16.74 10.25 1.00
CA ALA A 104 -16.44 9.11 0.15
C ALA A 104 -15.62 8.08 0.93
N SER A 105 -16.01 6.81 0.83
CA SER A 105 -15.21 5.69 1.33
C SER A 105 -13.91 5.59 0.54
N LEU A 106 -12.78 5.36 1.23
CA LEU A 106 -11.51 5.05 0.55
C LEU A 106 -11.62 3.76 -0.27
N TRP A 107 -12.46 2.84 0.21
CA TRP A 107 -12.82 1.63 -0.50
C TRP A 107 -14.35 1.42 -0.47
N PRO A 108 -15.08 1.69 -1.57
CA PRO A 108 -16.54 1.61 -1.61
C PRO A 108 -17.08 0.19 -1.86
N ARG A 109 -16.21 -0.82 -2.00
CA ARG A 109 -16.59 -2.21 -2.34
C ARG A 109 -16.46 -3.13 -1.11
N SER A 110 -16.79 -4.40 -1.26
CA SER A 110 -16.63 -5.38 -0.18
C SER A 110 -15.15 -5.68 0.14
N GLY A 111 -14.88 -6.17 1.35
CA GLY A 111 -13.55 -6.66 1.71
C GLY A 111 -13.13 -7.91 0.90
N SER A 112 -14.09 -8.74 0.47
CA SER A 112 -13.83 -9.87 -0.42
C SER A 112 -13.35 -9.43 -1.80
N ALA A 113 -13.88 -8.33 -2.33
CA ALA A 113 -13.42 -7.76 -3.59
C ALA A 113 -11.97 -7.30 -3.51
N LEU A 114 -11.55 -6.66 -2.40
CA LEU A 114 -10.15 -6.26 -2.23
C LEU A 114 -9.22 -7.49 -2.14
N ARG A 115 -9.63 -8.54 -1.42
CA ARG A 115 -8.87 -9.80 -1.36
C ARG A 115 -8.73 -10.46 -2.73
N LEU A 116 -9.80 -10.48 -3.53
CA LEU A 116 -9.77 -11.04 -4.87
C LEU A 116 -8.84 -10.23 -5.79
N ARG A 117 -8.89 -8.90 -5.73
CA ARG A 117 -7.97 -8.04 -6.49
C ARG A 117 -6.52 -8.27 -6.06
N PHE A 118 -6.25 -8.38 -4.76
CA PHE A 118 -4.91 -8.66 -4.27
C PHE A 118 -4.35 -9.99 -4.81
N LYS A 119 -5.16 -11.05 -4.84
CA LYS A 119 -4.77 -12.33 -5.47
C LYS A 119 -4.45 -12.19 -6.95
N LYS A 120 -5.25 -11.40 -7.70
CA LYS A 120 -4.98 -11.13 -9.12
C LYS A 120 -3.66 -10.38 -9.34
N LEU A 121 -3.37 -9.41 -8.48
CA LEU A 121 -2.11 -8.66 -8.55
C LEU A 121 -0.91 -9.58 -8.28
N LEU A 122 -1.00 -10.45 -7.25
CA LEU A 122 0.04 -11.43 -6.96
C LEU A 122 0.30 -12.37 -8.14
N ALA A 123 -0.75 -12.89 -8.77
CA ALA A 123 -0.62 -13.71 -9.97
C ALA A 123 0.06 -12.95 -11.13
N ALA A 124 -0.28 -11.68 -11.35
CA ALA A 124 0.30 -10.86 -12.41
C ALA A 124 1.80 -10.60 -12.24
N VAL A 125 2.28 -10.45 -11.00
CA VAL A 125 3.70 -10.26 -10.71
C VAL A 125 4.48 -11.58 -10.61
N GLY A 126 3.87 -12.70 -11.01
CA GLY A 126 4.54 -14.01 -11.01
C GLY A 126 4.58 -14.69 -9.64
N LEU A 127 3.71 -14.28 -8.71
CA LEU A 127 3.58 -14.87 -7.37
C LEU A 127 2.19 -15.52 -7.18
N PRO A 128 1.82 -16.54 -7.99
CA PRO A 128 0.55 -17.25 -7.80
C PRO A 128 0.51 -18.00 -6.45
N ILE A 129 -0.63 -18.62 -6.16
CA ILE A 129 -0.77 -19.50 -4.98
C ILE A 129 0.28 -20.60 -5.05
N GLY A 130 1.04 -20.79 -3.98
CA GLY A 130 2.12 -21.76 -3.92
C GLY A 130 3.38 -21.37 -4.70
N ALA A 131 3.61 -20.08 -4.95
CA ALA A 131 4.76 -19.61 -5.75
C ALA A 131 6.12 -20.07 -5.22
N VAL A 132 6.25 -20.27 -3.90
CA VAL A 132 7.47 -20.78 -3.28
C VAL A 132 7.12 -21.95 -2.37
N GLU A 133 7.68 -23.12 -2.66
CA GLU A 133 7.40 -24.34 -1.90
C GLU A 133 7.77 -24.17 -0.42
N GLY A 134 6.86 -24.59 0.47
CA GLY A 134 7.04 -24.52 1.92
C GLY A 134 6.98 -23.11 2.51
N VAL A 135 6.64 -22.08 1.71
CA VAL A 135 6.43 -20.71 2.18
C VAL A 135 4.96 -20.35 2.04
N ARG A 136 4.39 -19.74 3.08
CA ARG A 136 3.01 -19.26 3.06
C ARG A 136 2.87 -18.11 2.05
N ASP A 137 1.82 -18.19 1.22
CA ASP A 137 1.46 -17.13 0.28
C ASP A 137 1.13 -15.81 0.97
N PHE A 138 1.33 -14.72 0.23
CA PHE A 138 0.93 -13.40 0.69
C PHE A 138 -0.58 -13.20 0.65
N ASP A 139 -1.07 -12.54 1.69
CA ASP A 139 -2.44 -12.05 1.82
C ASP A 139 -2.43 -10.58 2.27
N LEU A 140 -3.60 -9.96 2.40
CA LEU A 140 -3.69 -8.57 2.87
C LEU A 140 -3.12 -8.36 4.29
N ALA A 141 -3.06 -9.39 5.13
CA ALA A 141 -2.43 -9.29 6.45
C ALA A 141 -0.90 -9.21 6.35
N SER A 142 -0.33 -9.77 5.28
CA SER A 142 1.11 -9.75 4.99
C SER A 142 1.66 -8.35 4.71
N LEU A 143 0.81 -7.39 4.31
CA LEU A 143 1.18 -5.99 4.10
C LEU A 143 1.67 -5.33 5.40
N ARG A 144 0.88 -5.47 6.47
CA ARG A 144 1.20 -4.88 7.77
C ARG A 144 2.47 -5.49 8.38
N ALA A 145 2.62 -6.82 8.28
CA ALA A 145 3.85 -7.50 8.71
C ALA A 145 5.06 -7.06 7.87
N GLY A 146 4.90 -6.98 6.54
CA GLY A 146 5.95 -6.53 5.63
C GLY A 146 6.44 -5.13 5.93
N GLY A 147 5.52 -4.17 6.13
CA GLY A 147 5.89 -2.81 6.51
C GLY A 147 6.59 -2.73 7.86
N ALA A 148 6.19 -3.57 8.82
CA ALA A 148 6.80 -3.60 10.15
C ALA A 148 8.25 -4.09 10.08
N THR A 149 8.49 -5.17 9.32
CA THR A 149 9.83 -5.70 9.06
C THR A 149 10.71 -4.69 8.35
N TRP A 150 10.21 -4.03 7.30
CA TRP A 150 10.99 -3.01 6.62
C TRP A 150 11.32 -1.84 7.54
N LEU A 151 10.34 -1.35 8.31
CA LEU A 151 10.54 -0.24 9.24
C LEU A 151 11.55 -0.61 10.33
N MET A 152 11.54 -1.86 10.82
CA MET A 152 12.55 -2.35 11.74
C MET A 152 13.94 -2.32 11.10
N ASN A 153 14.09 -2.88 9.89
CA ASN A 153 15.38 -2.94 9.18
C ASN A 153 15.99 -1.56 8.92
N VAL A 154 15.18 -0.56 8.59
CA VAL A 154 15.70 0.78 8.23
C VAL A 154 15.87 1.71 9.43
N THR A 155 15.28 1.40 10.57
CA THR A 155 15.34 2.28 11.76
C THR A 155 16.05 1.67 12.95
N GLU A 156 16.21 0.34 12.97
CA GLU A 156 16.74 -0.45 14.08
C GLU A 156 16.09 -0.09 15.42
N SER A 157 14.83 0.40 15.37
CA SER A 157 14.13 0.97 16.52
C SER A 157 12.82 0.24 16.80
N PRO A 158 12.84 -0.78 17.67
CA PRO A 158 11.65 -1.49 18.11
C PRO A 158 10.56 -0.56 18.65
N ASP A 159 10.93 0.47 19.41
CA ASP A 159 9.96 1.43 19.96
C ASP A 159 9.28 2.30 18.89
N LEU A 160 10.00 2.67 17.84
CA LEU A 160 9.41 3.38 16.71
C LEU A 160 8.42 2.47 15.97
N VAL A 161 8.82 1.24 15.66
CA VAL A 161 7.96 0.24 15.00
C VAL A 161 6.72 -0.05 15.84
N ARG A 162 6.90 -0.26 17.15
CA ARG A 162 5.80 -0.47 18.12
C ARG A 162 4.82 0.68 18.08
N ARG A 163 5.31 1.93 18.15
CA ARG A 163 4.47 3.13 18.11
C ARG A 163 3.74 3.28 16.78
N ARG A 164 4.43 3.09 15.64
CA ARG A 164 3.84 3.18 14.29
C ARG A 164 2.74 2.15 14.07
N GLY A 165 2.97 0.90 14.48
CA GLY A 165 1.97 -0.15 14.34
C GLY A 165 0.94 -0.17 15.47
N ARG A 166 1.11 0.66 16.51
CA ARG A 166 0.16 0.78 17.63
C ARG A 166 0.01 -0.54 18.39
N TRP A 167 1.12 -1.25 18.58
CA TRP A 167 1.16 -2.44 19.41
C TRP A 167 1.33 -2.05 20.88
N ILE A 168 0.62 -2.75 21.76
CA ILE A 168 0.66 -2.48 23.21
C ILE A 168 2.06 -2.74 23.77
N THR A 169 2.69 -3.84 23.34
CA THR A 169 4.02 -4.26 23.79
C THR A 169 4.91 -4.68 22.61
N ASN A 170 6.23 -4.68 22.81
CA ASN A 170 7.21 -5.18 21.82
C ASN A 170 6.97 -6.66 21.50
N LYS A 171 6.61 -7.48 22.51
CA LYS A 171 6.28 -8.89 22.32
C LYS A 171 5.16 -9.12 21.29
N VAL A 172 4.13 -8.27 21.25
CA VAL A 172 3.06 -8.39 20.25
C VAL A 172 3.53 -7.92 18.87
N MET A 173 4.42 -6.93 18.82
CA MET A 173 5.02 -6.44 17.57
C MET A 173 5.92 -7.50 16.94
N GLU A 174 6.72 -8.25 17.72
CA GLU A 174 7.64 -9.29 17.25
C GLU A 174 6.94 -10.37 16.41
N ILE A 175 5.65 -10.66 16.67
CA ILE A 175 4.84 -11.59 15.86
C ILE A 175 4.78 -11.14 14.38
N TYR A 176 4.89 -9.84 14.12
CA TYR A 176 4.79 -9.25 12.79
C TYR A 176 6.15 -9.01 12.13
N VAL A 177 7.22 -8.91 12.91
CA VAL A 177 8.57 -8.66 12.38
C VAL A 177 9.18 -9.99 11.97
N GLN A 178 9.14 -10.27 10.66
CA GLN A 178 9.65 -11.50 10.05
C GLN A 178 10.92 -11.24 9.22
N GLU A 179 11.99 -10.76 9.85
CA GLU A 179 13.23 -10.32 9.18
C GLU A 179 13.83 -11.40 8.27
N VAL A 180 14.11 -12.58 8.83
CA VAL A 180 14.71 -13.70 8.08
C VAL A 180 13.81 -14.16 6.94
N SER A 181 12.52 -14.37 7.19
CA SER A 181 11.58 -14.85 6.17
C SER A 181 11.38 -13.85 5.03
N ALA A 182 11.42 -12.54 5.33
CA ALA A 182 11.32 -11.50 4.30
C ALA A 182 12.59 -11.44 3.44
N MET A 183 13.78 -11.54 4.04
CA MET A 183 15.06 -11.53 3.32
C MET A 183 15.24 -12.78 2.44
N MET A 184 14.84 -13.95 2.95
CA MET A 184 15.00 -15.23 2.25
C MET A 184 13.92 -15.48 1.21
N TYR A 185 12.87 -14.66 1.12
CA TYR A 185 11.79 -14.87 0.15
C TYR A 185 12.26 -14.69 -1.30
N LEU A 186 12.89 -13.54 -1.61
CA LEU A 186 13.28 -13.21 -2.98
C LEU A 186 14.33 -14.17 -3.57
N PRO A 187 15.36 -14.62 -2.81
CA PRO A 187 16.31 -15.60 -3.31
C PRO A 187 15.70 -16.98 -3.63
N ARG A 188 14.55 -17.31 -3.04
CA ARG A 188 13.87 -18.60 -3.26
C ARG A 188 12.94 -18.62 -4.46
N LEU A 189 12.73 -17.47 -5.12
CA LEU A 189 11.95 -17.40 -6.35
C LEU A 189 12.74 -18.00 -7.51
N GLU A 190 12.03 -18.65 -8.42
CA GLU A 190 12.60 -19.04 -9.71
C GLU A 190 13.11 -17.80 -10.45
N GLN A 191 14.09 -17.99 -11.33
CA GLN A 191 14.72 -16.88 -12.05
C GLN A 191 13.69 -16.02 -12.80
N GLY A 192 12.81 -16.63 -13.59
CA GLY A 192 11.78 -15.90 -14.34
C GLY A 192 10.76 -15.17 -13.46
N GLN A 193 10.37 -15.76 -12.32
CA GLN A 193 9.48 -15.11 -11.35
C GLN A 193 10.13 -13.84 -10.77
N ARG A 194 11.42 -13.95 -10.39
CA ARG A 194 12.20 -12.85 -9.82
C ARG A 194 12.46 -11.74 -10.83
N GLU A 195 12.78 -12.08 -12.07
CA GLU A 195 12.95 -11.12 -13.16
C GLU A 195 11.65 -10.36 -13.45
N ASN A 196 10.51 -11.06 -13.57
CA ASN A 196 9.21 -10.43 -13.74
C ASN A 196 8.85 -9.50 -12.56
N LEU A 197 9.08 -9.96 -11.32
CA LEU A 197 8.84 -9.16 -10.12
C LEU A 197 9.68 -7.87 -10.13
N PHE A 198 10.96 -7.96 -10.48
CA PHE A 198 11.86 -6.80 -10.55
C PHE A 198 11.52 -5.87 -11.71
N ALA A 199 11.10 -6.39 -12.87
CA ALA A 199 10.60 -5.56 -13.97
C ALA A 199 9.43 -4.68 -13.51
N TRP A 200 8.44 -5.27 -12.82
CA TRP A 200 7.32 -4.51 -12.24
C TRP A 200 7.77 -3.54 -11.14
N THR A 201 8.69 -3.97 -10.28
CA THR A 201 9.23 -3.12 -9.20
C THR A 201 9.90 -1.88 -9.77
N ASN A 202 10.75 -2.05 -10.79
CA ASN A 202 11.49 -0.96 -11.44
C ASN A 202 10.57 -0.05 -12.27
N SER A 203 9.42 -0.56 -12.73
CA SER A 203 8.43 0.21 -13.48
C SER A 203 7.48 1.03 -12.60
N PHE A 204 7.59 0.95 -11.27
CA PHE A 204 6.66 1.61 -10.34
C PHE A 204 6.52 3.12 -10.59
N GLN A 205 7.65 3.82 -10.69
CA GLN A 205 7.65 5.28 -10.83
C GLN A 205 7.01 5.69 -12.17
N SER A 206 7.46 5.09 -13.27
CA SER A 206 6.90 5.34 -14.61
C SER A 206 5.40 4.99 -14.68
N ALA A 207 4.96 3.92 -14.01
CA ALA A 207 3.54 3.54 -13.98
C ALA A 207 2.69 4.56 -13.20
N LEU A 208 3.20 5.11 -12.09
CA LEU A 208 2.53 6.17 -11.34
C LEU A 208 2.44 7.47 -12.16
N GLU A 209 3.54 7.89 -12.78
CA GLU A 209 3.59 9.07 -13.64
C GLU A 209 2.62 8.94 -14.83
N PHE A 210 2.58 7.78 -15.47
CA PHE A 210 1.62 7.48 -16.53
C PHE A 210 0.17 7.55 -16.04
N ALA A 211 -0.12 7.03 -14.84
CA ALA A 211 -1.45 7.12 -14.25
C ALA A 211 -1.86 8.57 -13.92
N GLN A 212 -0.92 9.37 -13.41
CA GLN A 212 -1.12 10.80 -13.13
C GLN A 212 -1.36 11.59 -14.41
N TRP A 213 -0.55 11.37 -15.45
CA TRP A 213 -0.74 11.97 -16.77
C TRP A 213 -2.08 11.57 -17.40
N SER A 214 -2.43 10.28 -17.36
CA SER A 214 -3.73 9.82 -17.86
C SER A 214 -4.90 10.50 -17.12
N SER A 215 -4.75 10.70 -15.81
CA SER A 215 -5.75 11.37 -14.96
C SER A 215 -5.84 12.88 -15.22
N SER A 216 -4.73 13.55 -15.55
CA SER A 216 -4.74 14.98 -15.90
C SER A 216 -5.45 15.24 -17.23
N LEU A 217 -5.46 14.24 -18.12
CA LEU A 217 -6.25 14.25 -19.37
C LEU A 217 -7.69 13.75 -19.20
N HIS A 218 -8.15 13.50 -17.97
CA HIS A 218 -9.48 12.96 -17.67
C HIS A 218 -9.81 11.63 -18.37
N LEU A 219 -8.78 10.83 -18.70
CA LEU A 219 -8.97 9.52 -19.31
C LEU A 219 -9.50 8.53 -18.26
N SER A 220 -10.43 7.67 -18.69
CA SER A 220 -10.91 6.59 -17.82
C SER A 220 -9.75 5.67 -17.42
N PRO A 221 -9.62 5.29 -16.13
CA PRO A 221 -8.60 4.34 -15.69
C PRO A 221 -8.60 3.01 -16.46
N SER A 222 -9.78 2.58 -16.96
CA SER A 222 -9.90 1.36 -17.76
C SER A 222 -9.19 1.43 -19.11
N LEU A 223 -8.94 2.63 -19.64
CA LEU A 223 -8.26 2.83 -20.92
C LEU A 223 -6.74 2.68 -20.82
N ARG A 224 -6.15 2.79 -19.63
CA ARG A 224 -4.70 2.75 -19.44
C ARG A 224 -4.06 1.49 -19.99
N HIS A 225 -4.67 0.34 -19.73
CA HIS A 225 -4.20 -0.94 -20.27
C HIS A 225 -4.24 -0.97 -21.80
N VAL A 226 -5.30 -0.42 -22.39
CA VAL A 226 -5.47 -0.33 -23.86
C VAL A 226 -4.42 0.60 -24.47
N LEU A 227 -4.19 1.77 -23.86
CA LEU A 227 -3.19 2.74 -24.33
C LEU A 227 -1.77 2.15 -24.35
N LEU A 228 -1.43 1.37 -23.33
CA LEU A 228 -0.13 0.68 -23.26
C LEU A 228 -0.02 -0.43 -24.32
N GLN A 229 -1.08 -1.18 -24.58
CA GLN A 229 -1.09 -2.19 -25.66
C GLN A 229 -0.89 -1.56 -27.05
N HIS A 230 -1.31 -0.31 -27.24
CA HIS A 230 -1.15 0.43 -28.50
C HIS A 230 0.10 1.32 -28.55
N GLY A 231 1.02 1.21 -27.57
CA GLY A 231 2.31 1.92 -27.60
C GLY A 231 2.20 3.44 -27.44
N VAL A 232 1.08 3.94 -26.89
CA VAL A 232 0.86 5.39 -26.71
C VAL A 232 1.80 5.97 -25.64
N CYS A 233 2.32 5.13 -24.75
CA CYS A 233 3.44 5.45 -23.85
C CYS A 233 4.39 4.24 -23.80
N ASN A 234 5.64 4.43 -24.19
CA ASN A 234 6.69 3.45 -23.89
C ASN A 234 7.04 3.61 -22.41
N ALA A 235 6.63 2.63 -21.58
CA ALA A 235 7.05 2.52 -20.19
C ALA A 235 8.43 1.87 -20.10
#